data_AF-A0A969IHU1-F1
#
_entry.id   AF-A0A969IHU1-F1
#
_cell.length_a   1.000
_cell.length_b   1.000
_cell.length_c   1.000
_cell.angle_alpha   90.00
_cell.angle_beta   90.00
_cell.angle_gamma   90.00
#
_symmetry.space_group_name_H-M   'P 1'
#
loop_
_entity.id
_entity.type
_entity.pdbx_description
1 polymer ?
#
loop_
_entity_poly.entity_id
_entity_poly.type
_entity_poly.pdbx_seq_one_letter_code
_entity_poly.pdbx_strand_id
1 'polypeptide(L)'
;MIAAESRARAGGIEIPLSLRLALRELRGGIAGFYVFVACIALGAMTLAAVGTLSAAIQHALSREGRVLLGGDFEASVIHRQASPEERGWLEEKGEVSEIATLRSMGRLADGSSQALVQIKAVDGAYPLYGEARFEGGKTLAALRGAPGAVAVERGPSRSARSEGRRPVSDR
;
A
#
# COMPACT_ATOMS: atom_id res chain seq x y z
N MET A 1 -41.47 63.08 1.99
CA MET A 1 -40.05 62.96 1.57
C MET A 1 -39.39 62.01 2.54
N ILE A 2 -39.38 60.73 2.16
CA ILE A 2 -38.91 59.60 2.96
C ILE A 2 -37.41 59.48 2.70
N ALA A 3 -36.58 59.62 3.73
CA ALA A 3 -35.17 59.22 3.69
C ALA A 3 -34.95 58.27 4.86
N ALA A 4 -35.09 56.99 4.56
CA ALA A 4 -34.81 55.88 5.46
C ALA A 4 -33.28 55.75 5.63
N GLU A 5 -32.75 56.11 6.79
CA GLU A 5 -31.41 55.69 7.20
C GLU A 5 -31.48 54.26 7.74
N SER A 6 -31.44 53.30 6.81
CA SER A 6 -31.12 51.90 7.11
C SER A 6 -29.62 51.81 7.43
N ARG A 7 -29.27 51.94 8.72
CA ARG A 7 -27.91 51.64 9.18
C ARG A 7 -27.70 50.13 9.20
N ALA A 8 -26.88 49.66 8.27
CA ALA A 8 -26.42 48.28 8.19
C ALA A 8 -25.76 47.86 9.52
N ARG A 9 -26.40 46.91 10.24
CA ARG A 9 -25.77 46.23 11.37
C ARG A 9 -24.67 45.33 10.79
N ALA A 10 -23.42 45.65 11.11
CA ALA A 10 -22.30 44.75 10.91
C ALA A 10 -22.60 43.44 11.66
N GLY A 11 -22.68 42.33 10.92
CA GLY A 11 -22.89 40.99 11.47
C GLY A 11 -21.65 40.51 12.22
N GLY A 12 -21.41 41.08 13.40
CA GLY A 12 -20.56 40.46 14.40
C GLY A 12 -21.29 39.24 14.95
N ILE A 13 -20.57 38.14 15.16
CA ILE A 13 -21.12 36.96 15.85
C ILE A 13 -21.45 37.40 17.29
N GLU A 14 -22.68 37.86 17.54
CA GLU A 14 -23.16 38.16 18.89
C GLU A 14 -23.36 36.84 19.62
N ILE A 15 -22.28 36.33 20.23
CA ILE A 15 -22.36 35.13 21.05
C ILE A 15 -23.33 35.43 22.21
N PRO A 16 -24.47 34.73 22.32
CA PRO A 16 -25.47 35.01 23.34
C PRO A 16 -24.87 34.82 24.73
N LEU A 17 -25.31 35.65 25.68
CA LEU A 17 -24.77 35.68 27.05
C LEU A 17 -24.81 34.30 27.73
N SER A 18 -25.86 33.53 27.45
CA SER A 18 -26.04 32.14 27.89
C SER A 18 -24.91 31.22 27.44
N LEU A 19 -24.44 31.34 26.19
CA LEU A 19 -23.33 30.52 25.68
C LEU A 19 -21.99 30.91 26.32
N ARG A 20 -21.77 32.20 26.61
CA ARG A 20 -20.55 32.65 27.30
C ARG A 20 -20.50 32.17 28.74
N LEU A 21 -21.63 32.21 29.45
CA LEU A 21 -21.74 31.68 30.81
C LEU A 21 -21.56 30.16 30.82
N ALA A 22 -22.22 29.44 29.91
CA ALA A 22 -22.08 27.99 29.78
C ALA A 22 -20.63 27.56 29.48
N LEU A 23 -19.92 28.25 28.57
CA LEU A 23 -18.51 27.99 28.27
C LEU A 23 -17.57 28.28 29.45
N ARG A 24 -17.92 29.25 30.30
CA ARG A 24 -17.13 29.61 31.49
C ARG A 24 -17.32 28.61 32.63
N GLU A 25 -18.53 28.14 32.83
CA GLU A 25 -18.84 27.03 33.75
C GLU A 25 -18.20 25.72 33.28
N LEU A 26 -18.21 25.46 31.96
CA LEU A 26 -17.50 24.30 31.39
C LEU A 26 -16.00 24.35 31.72
N ARG A 27 -15.38 25.54 31.71
CA ARG A 27 -13.97 25.75 32.09
C ARG A 27 -13.69 25.55 33.58
N GLY A 28 -14.69 25.63 34.45
CA GLY A 28 -14.57 25.43 35.90
C GLY A 28 -14.48 23.96 36.34
N GLY A 29 -15.04 23.03 35.55
CA GLY A 29 -15.10 21.57 35.85
C GLY A 29 -14.23 20.66 34.96
N ILE A 30 -13.29 21.24 34.20
CA ILE A 30 -12.59 20.62 33.05
C ILE A 30 -11.74 19.38 33.33
N ALA A 31 -11.28 19.15 34.55
CA ALA A 31 -10.36 18.06 34.83
C ALA A 31 -10.98 16.68 34.53
N GLY A 32 -12.27 16.48 34.84
CA GLY A 32 -13.00 15.24 34.54
C GLY A 32 -13.63 15.21 33.14
N PHE A 33 -14.09 16.35 32.64
CA PHE A 33 -14.81 16.44 31.36
C PHE A 33 -13.89 16.23 30.13
N TYR A 34 -12.59 16.55 30.26
CA TYR A 34 -11.63 16.40 29.17
C TYR A 34 -11.52 14.95 28.66
N VAL A 35 -11.60 13.95 29.55
CA VAL A 35 -11.53 12.53 29.16
C VAL A 35 -12.70 12.13 28.26
N PHE A 36 -13.91 12.61 28.56
CA PHE A 36 -15.11 12.36 27.75
C PHE A 36 -14.99 13.00 26.37
N VAL A 37 -14.58 14.28 26.31
CA VAL A 37 -14.38 15.00 25.05
C VAL A 37 -13.27 14.36 24.21
N ALA A 38 -12.16 13.97 24.83
CA ALA A 38 -11.06 13.30 24.15
C ALA A 38 -11.51 11.96 23.54
N CYS A 39 -12.33 11.19 24.25
CA CYS A 39 -12.88 9.94 23.73
C CYS A 39 -13.79 10.15 22.51
N ILE A 40 -14.70 11.13 22.58
CA ILE A 40 -15.56 11.48 21.43
C ILE A 40 -14.74 11.96 20.24
N ALA A 41 -13.76 12.84 20.49
CA ALA A 41 -12.86 13.34 19.45
C ALA A 41 -12.06 12.21 18.82
N LEU A 42 -11.54 11.27 19.62
CA LEU A 42 -10.81 10.11 19.15
C LEU A 42 -11.70 9.17 18.32
N GLY A 43 -12.94 8.95 18.75
CA GLY A 43 -13.93 8.16 18.00
C GLY A 43 -14.23 8.79 16.63
N ALA A 44 -14.55 10.09 16.61
CA ALA A 44 -14.83 10.81 15.36
C ALA A 44 -13.60 10.85 14.43
N MET A 45 -12.41 11.07 14.99
CA MET A 45 -11.14 11.04 14.24
C MET A 45 -10.92 9.67 13.59
N THR A 46 -11.16 8.58 14.32
CA THR A 46 -10.99 7.22 13.81
C THR A 46 -11.94 6.96 12.65
N LEU A 47 -13.22 7.35 12.77
CA LEU A 47 -14.19 7.21 11.69
C LEU A 47 -13.79 7.99 10.43
N ALA A 48 -13.35 9.24 10.58
CA ALA A 48 -12.88 10.06 9.47
C ALA A 48 -11.58 9.52 8.83
N ALA A 49 -10.66 9.00 9.65
CA ALA A 49 -9.40 8.43 9.19
C ALA A 49 -9.62 7.18 8.33
N VAL A 50 -10.50 6.26 8.76
CA VAL A 50 -10.81 5.05 7.99
C VAL A 50 -11.47 5.40 6.66
N GLY A 51 -12.39 6.38 6.64
CA GLY A 51 -13.00 6.85 5.40
C GLY A 51 -11.98 7.42 4.41
N THR A 52 -11.07 8.26 4.91
CA THR A 52 -9.99 8.85 4.11
C THR A 52 -9.02 7.78 3.58
N LEU A 53 -8.64 6.83 4.43
CA LEU A 53 -7.77 5.72 4.05
C LEU A 53 -8.41 4.83 2.98
N SER A 54 -9.69 4.49 3.16
CA SER A 54 -10.43 3.69 2.17
C SER A 54 -10.52 4.39 0.82
N ALA A 55 -10.84 5.70 0.82
CA ALA A 55 -10.86 6.50 -0.40
C ALA A 55 -9.49 6.57 -1.07
N ALA A 56 -8.41 6.74 -0.30
CA ALA A 56 -7.05 6.75 -0.82
C ALA A 56 -6.67 5.42 -1.48
N ILE A 57 -7.01 4.28 -0.85
CA ILE A 57 -6.76 2.95 -1.40
C ILE A 57 -7.56 2.76 -2.70
N GLN A 58 -8.86 3.06 -2.70
CA GLN A 58 -9.68 2.94 -3.90
C GLN A 58 -9.17 3.84 -5.04
N HIS A 59 -8.71 5.04 -4.71
CA HIS A 59 -8.14 5.95 -5.69
C HIS A 59 -6.80 5.44 -6.25
N ALA A 60 -5.93 4.89 -5.40
CA ALA A 60 -4.67 4.31 -5.84
C ALA A 60 -4.92 3.11 -6.77
N LEU A 61 -5.84 2.21 -6.40
CA LEU A 61 -6.21 1.06 -7.22
C LEU A 61 -6.89 1.46 -8.54
N SER A 62 -7.73 2.49 -8.56
CA SER A 62 -8.40 2.90 -9.80
C SER A 62 -7.45 3.58 -10.80
N ARG A 63 -6.45 4.32 -10.32
CA ARG A 63 -5.45 4.99 -11.19
C ARG A 63 -4.33 4.05 -11.63
N GLU A 64 -3.82 3.24 -10.71
CA GLU A 64 -2.57 2.49 -10.89
C GLU A 64 -2.78 0.98 -10.87
N GLY A 65 -4.01 0.48 -10.65
CA GLY A 65 -4.29 -0.94 -10.51
C GLY A 65 -3.82 -1.81 -11.67
N ARG A 66 -4.01 -1.34 -12.92
CA ARG A 66 -3.51 -2.06 -14.12
C ARG A 66 -2.00 -2.16 -14.18
N VAL A 67 -1.31 -1.10 -13.75
CA VAL A 67 0.17 -1.05 -13.72
C VAL A 67 0.71 -1.89 -12.57
N LEU A 68 0.06 -1.83 -11.39
CA LEU A 68 0.42 -2.66 -10.23
C LEU A 68 0.16 -4.15 -10.47
N LEU A 69 -0.95 -4.50 -11.13
CA LEU A 69 -1.26 -5.87 -11.53
C LEU A 69 -0.39 -6.34 -12.70
N GLY A 70 0.07 -5.41 -13.55
CA GLY A 70 0.81 -5.71 -14.77
C GLY A 70 -0.08 -6.26 -15.90
N GLY A 71 -1.40 -6.07 -15.80
CA GLY A 71 -2.44 -6.60 -16.69
C GLY A 71 -3.84 -6.06 -16.34
N ASP A 72 -4.84 -6.41 -17.14
CA ASP A 72 -6.26 -6.15 -16.83
C ASP A 72 -6.87 -7.23 -15.93
N PHE A 73 -6.44 -8.48 -16.13
CA PHE A 73 -6.86 -9.65 -15.37
C PHE A 73 -5.65 -10.53 -15.05
N GLU A 74 -5.62 -11.09 -13.84
CA GLU A 74 -4.62 -12.06 -13.42
C GLU A 74 -5.33 -13.38 -13.06
N ALA A 75 -4.89 -14.48 -13.66
CA ALA A 75 -5.30 -15.81 -13.30
C ALA A 75 -4.10 -16.54 -12.69
N SER A 76 -4.27 -17.07 -11.47
CA SER A 76 -3.19 -17.76 -10.75
C SER A 76 -3.58 -19.20 -10.48
N VAL A 77 -2.71 -20.12 -10.89
CA VAL A 77 -2.81 -21.54 -10.60
C VAL A 77 -1.67 -21.94 -9.67
N ILE A 78 -2.01 -22.67 -8.60
CA ILE A 78 -1.04 -23.06 -7.57
C ILE A 78 -0.48 -24.45 -7.91
N HIS A 79 0.84 -24.60 -7.84
CA HIS A 79 1.56 -25.87 -8.03
C HIS A 79 1.42 -26.54 -9.40
N ARG A 80 0.94 -25.82 -10.43
CA ARG A 80 0.92 -26.29 -11.81
C ARG A 80 1.00 -25.12 -12.77
N GLN A 81 1.33 -25.40 -14.02
CA GLN A 81 1.17 -24.44 -15.12
C GLN A 81 -0.29 -24.45 -15.61
N ALA A 82 -0.68 -23.36 -16.31
CA ALA A 82 -1.96 -23.31 -17.01
C ALA A 82 -2.00 -24.42 -18.07
N SER A 83 -3.12 -25.14 -18.19
CA SER A 83 -3.27 -26.13 -19.24
C SER A 83 -3.29 -25.44 -20.61
N PRO A 84 -2.97 -26.14 -21.71
CA PRO A 84 -3.05 -25.57 -23.05
C PRO A 84 -4.46 -25.03 -23.40
N GLU A 85 -5.49 -25.67 -22.87
CA GLU A 85 -6.89 -25.25 -23.04
C GLU A 85 -7.19 -23.95 -22.28
N GLU A 86 -6.77 -23.87 -21.01
CA GLU A 86 -6.93 -22.66 -20.17
C GLU A 86 -6.15 -21.48 -20.76
N ARG A 87 -4.93 -21.74 -21.25
CA ARG A 87 -4.08 -20.75 -21.89
C ARG A 87 -4.66 -20.29 -23.23
N GLY A 88 -5.12 -21.23 -24.07
CA GLY A 88 -5.77 -20.90 -25.34
C GLY A 88 -7.03 -20.04 -25.14
N TRP A 89 -7.83 -20.35 -24.13
CA TRP A 89 -8.98 -19.53 -23.76
C TRP A 89 -8.60 -18.10 -23.36
N LEU A 90 -7.47 -17.92 -22.64
CA LEU A 90 -6.95 -16.59 -22.30
C LEU A 90 -6.43 -15.84 -23.54
N GLU A 91 -5.69 -16.53 -24.41
CA GLU A 91 -5.15 -15.96 -25.65
C GLU A 91 -6.27 -15.52 -26.61
N GLU A 92 -7.43 -16.19 -26.62
CA GLU A 92 -8.62 -15.75 -27.37
C GLU A 92 -9.21 -14.43 -26.83
N LYS A 93 -8.99 -14.09 -25.55
CA LYS A 93 -9.55 -12.89 -24.92
C LYS A 93 -8.62 -11.68 -25.00
N GLY A 94 -7.33 -11.87 -25.27
CA GLY A 94 -6.38 -10.77 -25.42
C GLY A 94 -4.91 -11.22 -25.32
N GLU A 95 -4.04 -10.23 -25.11
CA GLU A 95 -2.61 -10.47 -24.92
C GLU A 95 -2.36 -11.13 -23.56
N VAL A 96 -1.63 -12.23 -23.55
CA VAL A 96 -1.34 -13.03 -22.35
C VAL A 96 0.16 -12.94 -22.05
N SER A 97 0.47 -12.63 -20.79
CA SER A 97 1.82 -12.75 -20.24
C SER A 97 1.82 -13.80 -19.13
N GLU A 98 2.79 -14.71 -19.19
CA GLU A 98 2.99 -15.77 -18.21
C GLU A 98 4.10 -15.42 -17.21
N ILE A 99 3.81 -15.69 -15.95
CA ILE A 99 4.72 -15.50 -14.83
C ILE A 99 4.73 -16.77 -13.99
N ALA A 100 5.91 -17.29 -13.70
CA ALA A 100 6.09 -18.36 -12.72
C ALA A 100 6.78 -17.82 -11.48
N THR A 101 6.19 -18.05 -10.30
CA THR A 101 6.78 -17.64 -9.03
C THR A 101 7.14 -18.85 -8.17
N LEU A 102 8.31 -18.81 -7.57
CA LEU A 102 8.81 -19.84 -6.67
C LEU A 102 9.41 -19.17 -5.43
N ARG A 103 9.11 -19.68 -4.24
CA ARG A 103 9.84 -19.32 -3.03
C ARG A 103 10.91 -20.38 -2.77
N SER A 104 12.15 -19.96 -2.62
CA SER A 104 13.30 -20.84 -2.41
C SER A 104 14.24 -20.26 -1.36
N MET A 105 15.18 -21.06 -0.84
CA MET A 105 16.23 -20.59 0.05
C MET A 105 17.46 -20.23 -0.79
N GLY A 106 17.76 -18.94 -0.90
CA GLY A 106 19.01 -18.46 -1.50
C GLY A 106 20.13 -18.64 -0.50
N ARG A 107 21.25 -19.23 -0.93
CA ARG A 107 22.44 -19.41 -0.10
C ARG A 107 23.65 -18.79 -0.79
N LEU A 108 24.48 -18.10 -0.01
CA LEU A 108 25.75 -17.60 -0.49
C LEU A 108 26.70 -18.79 -0.76
N ALA A 109 27.53 -18.71 -1.81
CA ALA A 109 28.35 -19.85 -2.24
C ALA A 109 29.31 -20.37 -1.15
N ASP A 110 29.71 -19.48 -0.23
CA ASP A 110 30.56 -19.78 0.94
C ASP A 110 29.80 -20.41 2.13
N GLY A 111 28.47 -20.58 2.01
CA GLY A 111 27.61 -21.15 3.06
C GLY A 111 27.38 -20.25 4.28
N SER A 112 27.92 -19.03 4.29
CA SER A 112 27.88 -18.12 5.45
C SER A 112 26.48 -17.55 5.73
N SER A 113 25.64 -17.45 4.71
CA SER A 113 24.33 -16.82 4.81
C SER A 113 23.29 -17.53 3.95
N GLN A 114 22.09 -17.61 4.49
CA GLN A 114 20.91 -18.16 3.84
C GLN A 114 19.74 -17.22 4.07
N ALA A 115 18.98 -16.94 3.02
CA ALA A 115 17.80 -16.10 3.10
C ALA A 115 16.69 -16.65 2.20
N LEU A 116 15.45 -16.51 2.65
CA LEU A 116 14.31 -16.84 1.79
C LEU A 116 14.24 -15.82 0.65
N VAL A 117 14.23 -16.33 -0.58
CA VAL A 117 14.11 -15.54 -1.80
C VAL A 117 12.85 -15.94 -2.55
N GLN A 118 12.25 -14.98 -3.24
CA GLN A 118 11.20 -15.25 -4.21
C GLN A 118 11.80 -15.05 -5.60
N ILE A 119 11.76 -16.11 -6.40
CA ILE A 119 12.19 -16.11 -7.78
C ILE A 119 10.94 -15.90 -8.63
N LYS A 120 10.96 -14.86 -9.47
CA LYS A 120 9.92 -14.54 -10.44
C LYS A 120 10.50 -14.73 -11.84
N ALA A 121 10.10 -15.80 -12.51
CA ALA A 121 10.36 -15.98 -13.93
C ALA A 121 9.25 -15.29 -14.72
N VAL A 122 9.62 -14.44 -15.66
CA VAL A 122 8.70 -13.66 -16.49
C VAL A 122 9.00 -13.94 -17.95
N ASP A 123 7.95 -13.98 -18.75
CA ASP A 123 8.07 -14.17 -20.19
C ASP A 123 8.51 -12.91 -20.94
N GLY A 124 8.41 -12.93 -22.27
CA GLY A 124 8.74 -11.82 -23.16
C GLY A 124 7.70 -10.69 -23.18
N ALA A 125 6.44 -10.97 -22.88
CA ALA A 125 5.37 -9.98 -22.90
C ALA A 125 5.31 -9.15 -21.60
N TYR A 126 5.92 -9.65 -20.51
CA TYR A 126 5.93 -8.95 -19.23
C TYR A 126 6.79 -7.67 -19.25
N PRO A 127 6.35 -6.56 -18.60
CA PRO A 127 4.99 -6.30 -18.14
C PRO A 127 4.09 -5.83 -19.32
N LEU A 128 2.81 -6.22 -19.34
CA LEU A 128 1.85 -5.79 -20.37
C LEU A 128 1.52 -4.29 -20.26
N TYR A 129 1.57 -3.76 -19.04
CA TYR A 129 1.39 -2.33 -18.76
C TYR A 129 2.56 -1.78 -17.96
N GLY A 130 3.09 -0.63 -18.40
CA GLY A 130 4.19 0.06 -17.74
C GLY A 130 5.57 -0.48 -18.09
N GLU A 131 6.57 -0.18 -17.26
CA GLU A 131 7.97 -0.61 -17.46
C GLU A 131 8.59 -1.07 -16.14
N ALA A 132 9.21 -2.26 -16.16
CA ALA A 132 10.05 -2.71 -15.05
C ALA A 132 11.42 -2.04 -15.13
N ARG A 133 11.65 -1.07 -14.24
CA ARG A 133 12.90 -0.30 -14.13
C ARG A 133 13.71 -0.76 -12.93
N PHE A 134 15.01 -0.94 -13.14
CA PHE A 134 15.97 -1.30 -12.10
C PHE A 134 16.86 -0.12 -11.75
N GLU A 135 17.54 -0.23 -10.62
CA GLU A 135 18.54 0.75 -10.19
C GLU A 135 19.59 0.96 -11.29
N GLY A 136 19.94 2.23 -11.54
CA GLY A 136 20.81 2.63 -12.66
C GLY A 136 20.09 2.78 -14.01
N GLY A 137 18.75 2.85 -14.02
CA GLY A 137 17.95 3.16 -15.22
C GLY A 137 17.85 2.03 -16.24
N LYS A 138 18.32 0.83 -15.88
CA LYS A 138 18.20 -0.36 -16.74
C LYS A 138 16.77 -0.85 -16.76
N THR A 139 16.28 -1.26 -17.92
CA THR A 139 14.95 -1.86 -18.08
C THR A 139 15.04 -3.37 -18.17
N LEU A 140 13.96 -4.07 -17.85
CA LEU A 140 13.88 -5.53 -18.04
C LEU A 140 14.14 -5.94 -19.49
N ALA A 141 13.65 -5.16 -20.46
CA ALA A 141 13.91 -5.40 -21.88
C ALA A 141 15.41 -5.42 -22.21
N ALA A 142 16.21 -4.53 -21.60
CA ALA A 142 17.65 -4.49 -21.81
C ALA A 142 18.39 -5.71 -21.22
N LEU A 143 17.82 -6.38 -20.21
CA LEU A 143 18.43 -7.54 -19.55
C LEU A 143 18.18 -8.86 -20.30
N ARG A 144 17.14 -8.95 -21.15
CA ARG A 144 16.77 -10.19 -21.85
C ARG A 144 17.80 -10.68 -22.86
N GLY A 145 18.70 -9.83 -23.34
CA GLY A 145 19.72 -10.18 -24.32
C GLY A 145 20.83 -11.11 -23.81
N ALA A 146 20.90 -11.35 -22.50
CA ALA A 146 21.92 -12.21 -21.88
C ALA A 146 21.28 -13.50 -21.31
N PRO A 147 21.73 -14.70 -21.74
CA PRO A 147 21.24 -15.94 -21.15
C PRO A 147 21.56 -15.99 -19.65
N GLY A 148 20.56 -16.28 -18.83
CA GLY A 148 20.71 -16.33 -17.37
C GLY A 148 20.75 -14.96 -16.68
N ALA A 149 20.27 -13.90 -17.32
CA ALA A 149 20.14 -12.59 -16.67
C ALA A 149 19.19 -12.68 -15.46
N VAL A 150 19.69 -12.28 -14.30
CA VAL A 150 18.91 -12.21 -13.05
C VAL A 150 18.96 -10.77 -12.55
N ALA A 151 17.79 -10.22 -12.24
CA ALA A 151 17.69 -8.98 -11.49
C ALA A 151 17.26 -9.29 -10.06
N VAL A 152 17.89 -8.61 -9.09
CA VAL A 152 17.60 -8.80 -7.67
C VAL A 152 16.92 -7.54 -7.15
N GLU A 153 15.67 -7.69 -6.73
CA GLU A 153 15.00 -6.67 -5.94
C GLU A 153 15.42 -6.82 -4.48
N ARG A 154 15.94 -5.74 -3.90
CA ARG A 154 16.32 -5.73 -2.49
C ARG A 154 15.05 -5.49 -1.66
N GLY A 155 14.43 -6.56 -1.19
CA GLY A 155 13.29 -6.48 -0.26
C GLY A 155 13.65 -5.78 1.06
N PRO A 156 12.67 -5.36 1.88
CA PRO A 156 12.92 -4.71 3.16
C PRO A 156 13.79 -5.62 4.03
N SER A 157 15.03 -5.19 4.23
CA SER A 157 16.04 -5.95 4.97
C SER A 157 15.57 -6.11 6.41
N ARG A 158 14.98 -7.27 6.75
CA ARG A 158 14.96 -7.73 8.13
C ARG A 158 16.39 -8.07 8.48
N SER A 159 17.07 -7.11 9.10
CA SER A 159 18.36 -7.29 9.76
C SER A 159 18.39 -8.65 10.43
N ALA A 160 19.38 -9.46 10.06
CA ALA A 160 19.64 -10.78 10.58
C ALA A 160 19.40 -10.82 12.10
N ARG A 161 18.31 -11.44 12.52
CA ARG A 161 18.16 -11.91 13.89
C ARG A 161 19.01 -13.17 13.99
N SER A 162 20.31 -12.99 14.21
CA SER A 162 21.22 -14.03 14.63
C SER A 162 20.88 -14.41 16.08
N GLU A 163 19.81 -15.18 16.27
CA GLU A 163 19.47 -15.78 17.57
C GLU A 163 20.10 -17.18 17.62
N GLY A 164 21.19 -17.30 18.37
CA GLY A 164 21.57 -18.50 19.11
C GLY A 164 21.66 -19.83 18.35
N ARG A 165 22.71 -20.02 17.56
CA ARG A 165 23.21 -21.37 17.24
C ARG A 165 23.75 -22.00 18.52
N ARG A 166 22.94 -22.80 19.22
CA ARG A 166 23.48 -23.74 20.23
C ARG A 166 24.27 -24.84 19.49
N PRO A 167 25.47 -25.21 19.96
CA PRO A 167 26.17 -26.37 19.41
C PRO A 167 25.37 -27.64 19.77
N VAL A 168 25.06 -28.43 18.74
CA VAL A 168 24.63 -29.83 18.89
C VAL A 168 25.81 -30.58 19.49
N SER A 169 25.64 -31.02 20.74
CA SER A 169 26.54 -31.97 21.39
C SER A 169 26.31 -33.33 20.77
N ASP A 170 27.36 -33.90 20.18
CA ASP A 170 27.45 -35.31 19.81
C ASP A 170 27.24 -36.19 21.06
N ARG A 171 26.39 -37.20 20.92
CA ARG A 171 26.46 -38.48 21.64
C ARG A 171 25.92 -39.58 20.74
#